data_AF-A0A2K3NA61-F1
#
_entry.id   AF-A0A2K3NA61-F1
#
_cell.length_a   1.000
_cell.length_b   1.000
_cell.length_c   1.000
_cell.angle_alpha   90.00
_cell.angle_beta   90.00
_cell.angle_gamma   90.00
#
_symmetry.space_group_name_H-M   'P 1'
#
loop_
_entity.id
_entity.type
_entity.pdbx_description
1 polymer ?
#
loop_
_entity_poly.entity_id
_entity_poly.type
_entity_poly.pdbx_seq_one_letter_code
_entity_poly.pdbx_strand_id
1 'polypeptide(L)'
;MEGRGGEGEPDVLKEVKQNIDLGSVKFEVLCDKEQTSRKISSVGTYERRILEINKKRVKVVKPATKTSFPTTEIRGSYAPPFHVELFRNDQHRLKIVVDSESEADLMVQSRHIRDVIVLVIRGLAQRFNSTSLNSLLKIET
;
A
#
# COMPACT_ATOMS: atom_id res chain seq x y z
N MET A 1 17.93 26.27 25.43
CA MET A 1 18.13 25.06 24.61
C MET A 1 16.90 24.19 24.83
N GLU A 2 15.83 24.44 24.08
CA GLU A 2 14.60 23.66 24.17
C GLU A 2 14.70 22.46 23.23
N GLY A 3 14.58 21.27 23.80
CA GLY A 3 14.47 20.03 23.05
C GLY A 3 13.14 20.00 22.31
N ARG A 4 13.20 20.04 20.98
CA ARG A 4 12.09 19.61 20.14
C ARG A 4 12.02 18.09 20.19
N GLY A 5 11.30 17.56 21.19
CA GLY A 5 10.80 16.20 21.14
C GLY A 5 9.81 16.09 19.97
N GLY A 6 10.03 15.13 19.08
CA GLY A 6 9.17 14.89 17.92
C GLY A 6 7.79 14.38 18.35
N GLU A 7 6.79 15.26 18.34
CA GLU A 7 5.39 14.96 18.69
C GLU A 7 4.60 14.28 17.55
N GLY A 8 5.24 13.50 16.67
CA GLY A 8 4.59 12.98 15.46
C GLY A 8 4.49 11.45 15.33
N GLU A 9 5.17 10.67 16.17
CA GLU A 9 5.37 9.23 15.92
C GLU A 9 4.48 8.22 16.67
N PRO A 10 3.84 8.51 17.83
CA PRO A 10 3.07 7.49 18.55
C PRO A 10 1.77 7.11 17.83
N ASP A 11 1.17 8.04 17.08
CA ASP A 11 -0.13 7.81 16.44
C ASP A 11 -0.04 6.86 15.25
N VAL A 12 1.00 7.01 14.41
CA VAL A 12 1.23 6.12 13.26
C VAL A 12 1.45 4.69 13.73
N LEU A 13 2.35 4.47 14.70
CA LEU A 13 2.68 3.13 15.18
C LEU A 13 1.48 2.45 15.84
N LYS A 14 0.69 3.20 16.62
CA LYS A 14 -0.52 2.70 17.26
C LYS A 14 -1.56 2.28 16.21
N GLU A 15 -1.81 3.12 15.21
CA GLU A 15 -2.77 2.82 14.15
C GLU A 15 -2.32 1.64 13.28
N VAL A 16 -1.04 1.58 12.93
CA VAL A 16 -0.44 0.44 12.20
C VAL A 16 -0.65 -0.86 12.96
N LYS A 17 -0.36 -0.87 14.27
CA LYS A 17 -0.55 -2.05 15.12
C LYS A 17 -2.01 -2.49 15.13
N GLN A 18 -2.94 -1.56 15.34
CA GLN A 18 -4.38 -1.85 15.32
C GLN A 18 -4.82 -2.45 13.98
N ASN A 19 -4.38 -1.88 12.86
CA ASN A 19 -4.71 -2.37 11.52
C ASN A 19 -4.14 -3.77 11.24
N ILE A 20 -2.92 -4.06 11.69
CA ILE A 20 -2.31 -5.39 11.58
C ILE A 20 -3.08 -6.41 12.44
N ASP A 21 -3.45 -6.04 13.66
CA ASP A 21 -4.20 -6.90 14.58
C ASP A 21 -5.59 -7.24 14.01
N LEU A 22 -6.31 -6.24 13.48
CA LEU A 22 -7.55 -6.43 12.73
C LEU A 22 -7.35 -7.36 11.52
N GLY A 23 -6.19 -7.27 10.86
CA GLY A 23 -5.80 -8.16 9.76
C GLY A 23 -6.51 -7.90 8.44
N SER A 24 -7.37 -6.89 8.38
CA SER A 24 -8.02 -6.39 7.18
C SER A 24 -8.40 -4.93 7.36
N VAL A 25 -8.02 -4.08 6.41
CA VAL A 25 -8.29 -2.63 6.41
C VAL A 25 -8.51 -2.16 4.98
N LYS A 26 -9.27 -1.07 4.81
CA LYS A 26 -9.53 -0.44 3.50
C LYS A 26 -9.15 1.04 3.57
N PHE A 27 -8.53 1.53 2.52
CA PHE A 27 -8.20 2.94 2.36
C PHE A 27 -8.79 3.49 1.08
N GLU A 28 -9.23 4.73 1.13
CA GLU A 28 -9.52 5.49 -0.07
C GLU A 28 -8.21 6.02 -0.66
N VAL A 29 -8.01 5.76 -1.95
CA VAL A 29 -6.82 6.17 -2.69
C VAL A 29 -7.24 6.77 -4.02
N LEU A 30 -6.39 7.62 -4.58
CA LEU A 30 -6.55 8.20 -5.90
C LEU A 30 -5.58 7.51 -6.86
N CYS A 31 -6.08 7.03 -8.00
CA CYS A 31 -5.26 6.50 -9.08
C CYS A 31 -5.28 7.46 -10.27
N ASP A 32 -4.14 7.62 -10.92
CA ASP A 32 -4.05 8.34 -12.19
C ASP A 32 -4.67 7.50 -13.31
N LYS A 33 -5.56 8.10 -14.10
CA LYS A 33 -6.34 7.43 -15.14
C LYS A 33 -5.49 7.07 -16.37
N GLU A 34 -4.35 7.73 -16.58
CA GLU A 34 -3.51 7.58 -17.78
C GLU A 34 -2.27 6.70 -17.56
N GLN A 35 -1.83 6.44 -16.32
CA GLN A 35 -0.68 5.53 -16.11
C GLN A 35 -0.92 4.08 -16.56
N THR A 36 -2.17 3.63 -16.64
CA THR A 36 -2.51 2.29 -17.19
C THR A 36 -2.43 2.25 -18.72
N SER A 37 -2.33 3.39 -19.40
CA SER A 37 -2.20 3.52 -20.85
C SER A 37 -0.95 4.32 -21.17
N ARG A 38 0.19 3.65 -21.46
CA ARG A 38 1.53 4.24 -21.76
C ARG A 38 1.56 5.40 -22.79
N LYS A 39 0.98 6.56 -22.52
CA LYS A 39 1.04 7.77 -23.35
C LYS A 39 1.00 9.03 -22.47
N ILE A 40 2.13 9.74 -22.50
CA ILE A 40 2.40 11.17 -22.31
C ILE A 40 1.30 11.98 -21.58
N SER A 41 1.66 12.40 -20.35
CA SER A 41 0.93 13.28 -19.43
C SER A 41 0.14 14.41 -20.09
N SER A 42 -1.19 14.28 -20.02
CA SER A 42 -2.08 15.42 -19.81
C SER A 42 -2.45 15.49 -18.32
N VAL A 43 -2.98 16.62 -17.82
CA VAL A 43 -3.32 16.81 -16.39
C VAL A 43 -4.32 15.72 -15.96
N GLY A 44 -3.80 14.69 -15.27
CA GLY A 44 -4.52 13.46 -14.97
C GLY A 44 -5.76 13.72 -14.12
N THR A 45 -6.91 13.23 -14.56
CA THR A 45 -8.11 13.17 -13.72
C THR A 45 -7.94 12.00 -12.77
N TYR A 46 -7.45 12.27 -11.56
CA TYR A 46 -7.38 11.28 -10.49
C TYR A 46 -8.76 10.69 -10.21
N GLU A 47 -8.86 9.36 -10.23
CA GLU A 47 -10.09 8.67 -9.88
C GLU A 47 -9.97 7.96 -8.53
N ARG A 48 -11.04 8.04 -7.75
CA ARG A 48 -11.18 7.33 -6.49
C ARG A 48 -11.16 5.82 -6.71
N ARG A 49 -10.35 5.14 -5.91
CA ARG A 49 -10.24 3.69 -5.76
C ARG A 49 -10.25 3.32 -4.28
N ILE A 50 -10.50 2.04 -4.01
CA ILE A 50 -10.38 1.47 -2.68
C ILE A 50 -9.19 0.51 -2.67
N LEU A 51 -8.22 0.79 -1.81
CA LEU A 51 -7.12 -0.12 -1.50
C LEU A 51 -7.55 -1.05 -0.37
N GLU A 52 -7.77 -2.33 -0.67
CA GLU A 52 -8.09 -3.36 0.31
C GLU A 52 -6.82 -4.13 0.68
N ILE A 53 -6.48 -4.13 1.97
CA ILE A 53 -5.30 -4.81 2.51
C ILE A 53 -5.77 -5.82 3.52
N ASN A 54 -5.33 -7.07 3.42
CA ASN A 54 -5.57 -8.08 4.44
C ASN A 54 -4.37 -9.01 4.59
N LYS A 55 -4.38 -9.91 5.59
CA LYS A 55 -3.29 -10.87 5.87
C LYS A 55 -2.81 -11.70 4.68
N LYS A 56 -3.60 -11.86 3.61
CA LYS A 56 -3.25 -12.71 2.45
C LYS A 56 -2.87 -11.94 1.19
N ARG A 57 -3.40 -10.73 1.01
CA ARG A 57 -3.36 -10.02 -0.28
C ARG A 57 -3.67 -8.54 -0.16
N VAL A 58 -3.22 -7.82 -1.17
CA VAL A 58 -3.63 -6.43 -1.48
C VAL A 58 -4.51 -6.42 -2.72
N LYS A 59 -5.48 -5.51 -2.77
CA LYS A 59 -6.27 -5.22 -3.98
C LYS A 59 -6.47 -3.73 -4.16
N VAL A 60 -6.49 -3.29 -5.40
CA VAL A 60 -7.00 -1.96 -5.79
C VAL A 60 -8.31 -2.18 -6.54
N VAL A 61 -9.37 -1.55 -6.04
CA VAL A 61 -10.74 -1.76 -6.53
C VAL A 61 -11.33 -0.45 -7.01
N LYS A 62 -11.79 -0.45 -8.26
CA LYS A 62 -12.70 0.57 -8.78
C LYS A 62 -14.07 0.38 -8.13
N PRO A 63 -14.56 1.35 -7.33
CA PRO A 63 -15.84 1.22 -6.66
C PRO A 63 -16.97 1.17 -7.70
N ALA A 64 -18.08 0.55 -7.30
CA ALA A 64 -19.29 0.55 -8.11
C ALA A 64 -19.79 1.98 -8.33
N THR A 65 -20.33 2.23 -9.52
CA THR A 65 -21.10 3.44 -9.80
C THR A 65 -22.55 3.07 -10.02
N LYS A 66 -23.42 4.08 -10.19
CA LYS A 66 -24.84 3.86 -10.53
C LYS A 66 -25.05 2.93 -11.75
N THR A 67 -24.04 2.83 -12.62
CA THR A 67 -24.10 2.09 -13.89
C THR A 67 -23.07 0.97 -14.01
N SER A 68 -22.25 0.69 -12.99
CA SER A 68 -21.20 -0.33 -13.09
C SER A 68 -20.92 -1.05 -11.78
N PHE A 69 -20.62 -2.35 -11.90
CA PHE A 69 -20.19 -3.19 -10.79
C PHE A 69 -18.75 -2.86 -10.37
N PRO A 70 -18.38 -3.12 -9.10
CA PRO A 70 -17.02 -2.87 -8.65
C PRO A 70 -16.04 -3.78 -9.41
N THR A 71 -14.93 -3.21 -9.85
CA THR A 71 -13.92 -3.92 -10.66
C THR A 71 -12.59 -3.96 -9.91
N THR A 72 -12.00 -5.14 -9.76
CA THR A 72 -10.65 -5.25 -9.21
C THR A 72 -9.65 -4.94 -10.31
N GLU A 73 -8.89 -3.86 -10.15
CA GLU A 73 -7.87 -3.45 -11.11
C GLU A 73 -6.55 -4.17 -10.84
N ILE A 74 -6.20 -4.32 -9.56
CA ILE A 74 -4.97 -5.02 -9.13
C ILE A 74 -5.28 -5.97 -8.00
N ARG A 75 -4.59 -7.11 -8.00
CA ARG A 75 -4.63 -8.09 -6.93
C ARG A 75 -3.29 -8.80 -6.81
N GLY A 76 -2.63 -8.66 -5.65
CA GLY A 76 -1.33 -9.28 -5.38
C GLY A 76 -1.28 -9.99 -4.04
N SER A 77 -0.53 -11.09 -3.97
CA SER A 77 -0.07 -11.65 -2.70
C SER A 77 1.21 -10.96 -2.25
N TYR A 78 1.63 -11.17 -1.00
CA TYR A 78 2.87 -10.58 -0.48
C TYR A 78 4.14 -11.37 -0.83
N ALA A 79 4.02 -12.46 -1.61
CA ALA A 79 5.18 -13.21 -2.05
C ALA A 79 6.03 -12.40 -3.05
N PRO A 80 7.37 -12.55 -3.06
CA PRO A 80 8.21 -11.96 -4.09
C PRO A 80 7.66 -12.26 -5.49
N PRO A 81 7.72 -11.29 -6.43
CA PRO A 81 8.48 -10.04 -6.38
C PRO A 81 7.74 -8.84 -5.72
N PHE A 82 6.64 -9.08 -4.99
CA PHE A 82 5.84 -8.01 -4.38
C PHE A 82 6.66 -7.03 -3.51
N HIS A 83 6.47 -5.74 -3.73
CA HIS A 83 7.04 -4.69 -2.88
C HIS A 83 6.23 -3.39 -2.95
N VAL A 84 6.55 -2.45 -2.05
CA VAL A 84 5.94 -1.12 -2.01
C VAL A 84 7.03 -0.06 -2.00
N GLU A 85 6.93 0.87 -2.96
CA GLU A 85 7.87 1.97 -3.14
C GLU A 85 7.28 3.30 -2.64
N LEU A 86 8.16 4.18 -2.18
CA LEU A 86 7.84 5.53 -1.74
C LEU A 86 8.46 6.53 -2.72
N PHE A 87 7.70 7.54 -3.10
CA PHE A 87 8.21 8.62 -3.94
C PHE A 87 8.92 9.67 -3.07
N ARG A 88 10.20 9.94 -3.32
CA ARG A 88 10.98 10.92 -2.53
C ARG A 88 10.53 12.37 -2.77
N ASN A 89 10.01 12.64 -3.96
CA ASN A 89 9.54 13.94 -4.39
C ASN A 89 8.07 14.23 -4.03
N ASP A 90 7.31 13.23 -3.58
CA ASP A 90 5.91 13.39 -3.21
C ASP A 90 5.54 12.59 -1.96
N GLN A 91 5.22 13.30 -0.89
CA GLN A 91 4.93 12.71 0.41
C GLN A 91 3.57 12.04 0.50
N HIS A 92 2.72 12.17 -0.52
CA HIS A 92 1.38 11.61 -0.60
C HIS A 92 1.28 10.41 -1.54
N ARG A 93 2.37 10.08 -2.23
CA ARG A 93 2.41 9.00 -3.22
C ARG A 93 3.11 7.76 -2.71
N LEU A 94 2.55 6.62 -3.07
CA LEU A 94 3.17 5.31 -2.94
C LEU A 94 2.90 4.50 -4.20
N LYS A 95 3.77 3.52 -4.48
CA LYS A 95 3.56 2.57 -5.56
C LYS A 95 3.51 1.16 -5.01
N ILE A 96 2.51 0.38 -5.40
CA ILE A 96 2.41 -1.04 -5.09
C ILE A 96 2.79 -1.81 -6.33
N VAL A 97 3.83 -2.64 -6.24
CA VAL A 97 4.29 -3.48 -7.34
C VAL A 97 3.99 -4.92 -6.96
N VAL A 98 3.14 -5.57 -7.75
CA VAL A 98 2.80 -7.00 -7.57
C VAL A 98 3.79 -7.86 -8.34
N ASP A 99 4.02 -7.50 -9.60
CA ASP A 99 5.00 -8.11 -10.52
C ASP A 99 5.42 -7.09 -11.59
N SER A 100 6.14 -7.54 -12.62
CA SER A 100 6.66 -6.67 -13.69
C SER A 100 5.59 -6.06 -14.59
N GLU A 101 4.36 -6.58 -14.58
CA GLU A 101 3.26 -6.12 -15.43
C GLU A 101 2.08 -5.55 -14.63
N SER A 102 2.06 -5.77 -13.32
CA SER A 102 0.99 -5.35 -12.41
C SER A 102 1.52 -4.43 -11.30
N GLU A 103 1.28 -3.14 -11.49
CA GLU A 103 1.65 -2.08 -10.54
C GLU A 103 0.58 -1.00 -10.42
N ALA A 104 0.48 -0.39 -9.24
CA ALA A 104 -0.45 0.71 -8.93
C ALA A 104 0.32 1.90 -8.37
N ASP A 105 0.24 3.05 -9.04
CA ASP A 105 0.64 4.33 -8.46
C ASP A 105 -0.57 4.95 -7.75
N LEU A 106 -0.42 5.22 -6.46
CA LEU A 106 -1.50 5.62 -5.56
C LEU A 106 -1.17 6.94 -4.89
N MET A 107 -2.13 7.85 -4.88
CA MET A 107 -2.13 9.06 -4.08
C MET A 107 -3.10 8.95 -2.89
N VAL A 108 -2.71 9.55 -1.76
CA VAL A 108 -3.54 9.60 -0.55
C VAL A 108 -3.61 11.00 0.04
N GLN A 109 -4.58 11.24 0.92
CA GLN A 109 -4.86 12.58 1.45
C GLN A 109 -3.74 13.19 2.32
N SER A 110 -2.86 12.36 2.90
CA SER A 110 -1.80 12.83 3.79
C SER A 110 -0.64 11.86 3.89
N ARG A 111 0.54 12.39 4.24
CA ARG A 111 1.75 11.59 4.53
C ARG A 111 1.49 10.55 5.62
N HIS A 112 0.69 10.91 6.63
CA HIS A 112 0.28 10.01 7.71
C HIS A 112 -0.38 8.74 7.15
N ILE A 113 -1.41 8.90 6.30
CA ILE A 113 -2.11 7.75 5.70
C ILE A 113 -1.17 6.93 4.83
N ARG A 114 -0.29 7.59 4.06
CA ARG A 114 0.71 6.89 3.24
C ARG A 114 1.61 6.01 4.11
N ASP A 115 2.13 6.57 5.20
CA ASP A 115 3.04 5.87 6.10
C ASP A 115 2.34 4.71 6.81
N VAL A 116 1.08 4.90 7.27
CA VAL A 116 0.25 3.83 7.82
C VAL A 116 0.06 2.69 6.81
N ILE A 117 -0.35 2.99 5.57
CA ILE A 117 -0.56 1.98 4.52
C ILE A 117 0.71 1.17 4.28
N VAL A 118 1.85 1.86 4.08
CA VAL A 118 3.13 1.22 3.76
C VAL A 118 3.58 0.33 4.90
N LEU A 119 3.47 0.79 6.15
CA LEU A 119 3.86 0.03 7.33
C LEU A 119 2.92 -1.16 7.58
N VAL A 120 1.60 -1.02 7.38
CA VAL A 120 0.65 -2.14 7.46
C VAL A 120 0.98 -3.20 6.42
N ILE A 121 1.22 -2.81 5.15
CA ILE A 121 1.59 -3.76 4.10
C ILE A 121 2.88 -4.49 4.46
N ARG A 122 3.93 -3.75 4.85
CA ARG A 122 5.21 -4.35 5.25
C ARG A 122 5.06 -5.29 6.44
N GLY A 123 4.32 -4.89 7.46
CA GLY A 123 4.06 -5.72 8.65
C GLY A 123 3.30 -7.01 8.33
N LEU A 124 2.34 -6.97 7.40
CA LEU A 124 1.63 -8.17 6.94
C LEU A 124 2.51 -9.04 6.02
N ALA A 125 3.31 -8.42 5.16
CA ALA A 125 4.25 -9.09 4.26
C ALA A 125 5.43 -9.74 4.99
N GLN A 126 5.82 -9.25 6.17
CA GLN A 126 6.91 -9.83 6.97
C GLN A 126 6.77 -11.35 7.14
N ARG A 127 5.55 -11.85 7.34
CA ARG A 127 5.30 -13.30 7.48
C ARG A 127 5.72 -14.12 6.26
N PHE A 128 5.64 -13.53 5.07
CA PHE A 128 6.02 -14.16 3.81
C PHE A 128 7.52 -14.06 3.56
N ASN A 129 8.18 -13.04 4.11
CA ASN A 129 9.65 -12.92 4.13
C ASN A 129 10.30 -13.77 5.24
N SER A 130 9.56 -14.11 6.30
CA SER A 130 10.02 -15.03 7.35
C SER A 130 10.01 -16.50 6.90
N THR A 131 9.26 -16.85 5.85
CA THR A 131 9.28 -18.22 5.30
C THR A 131 10.58 -18.51 4.54
N SER A 132 11.21 -17.49 3.94
CA SER A 132 12.53 -17.64 3.30
C SER A 132 13.67 -17.48 4.29
N LEU A 133 13.60 -16.54 5.25
CA LEU A 133 14.70 -16.32 6.20
C LEU A 133 14.91 -17.50 7.17
N ASN A 134 13.85 -18.07 7.75
CA ASN A 134 13.99 -19.22 8.66
C ASN A 134 14.44 -20.50 7.93
N SER A 135 14.07 -20.67 6.67
CA SER A 135 14.53 -21.78 5.84
C SER A 135 15.99 -21.62 5.40
N LEU A 136 16.43 -20.37 5.17
CA LEU A 136 17.82 -20.02 4.87
C LEU A 136 18.74 -20.07 6.10
N LEU A 137 18.23 -19.74 7.29
CA LEU A 137 19.04 -19.65 8.51
C LEU A 137 19.24 -20.99 9.24
N LYS A 138 18.65 -22.11 8.77
CA LYS A 138 18.77 -23.45 9.40
C LYS A 138 18.71 -23.40 10.93
N ILE A 139 17.77 -22.64 11.48
CA ILE A 139 17.55 -22.67 12.93
C ILE A 139 16.69 -23.90 13.17
N GLU A 140 17.35 -25.04 13.39
CA GLU A 140 16.75 -26.22 14.01
C GLU A 140 16.39 -25.84 15.46
N THR A 141 15.13 -26.06 15.82
CA THR A 141 14.65 -25.91 17.20
C THR A 141 15.17 -27.04 18.07
#